data_AF-A0A316DT68-F1
#
_entry.id   AF-A0A316DT68-F1
#
_cell.length_a   1.000
_cell.length_b   1.000
_cell.length_c   1.000
_cell.angle_alpha   90.00
_cell.angle_beta   90.00
_cell.angle_gamma   90.00
#
_symmetry.space_group_name_H-M   'P 1'
#
loop_
_entity.id
_entity.type
_entity.pdbx_description
1 polymer ?
#
loop_
_entity_poly.entity_id
_entity_poly.type
_entity_poly.pdbx_seq_one_letter_code
_entity_poly.pdbx_strand_id
1 'polypeptide(L)'
;MAPESKKTSDKKLVIDFIGYSEPNNGRELWEVDVFHNSSNINYKLFSNGWNYINFRVEKWQLESFGFAYIPAESTAKLLNINTLEIHNLPYKGVSTASFIGNVFGFEKLMEVYVDLIQITDLSTFKTTTIEWKNNEFIEWVEFLNNEEIKLTLAKVEKGVRKKRSTTMAIVNTGFDL
;
A
#
# COMPACT_ATOMS: atom_id res chain seq x y z
N MET A 1 -5.51 9.70 18.41
CA MET A 1 -6.59 10.36 17.63
C MET A 1 -6.82 9.47 16.42
N ALA A 2 -8.07 9.12 16.11
CA ALA A 2 -8.34 8.33 14.90
C ALA A 2 -7.94 9.17 13.67
N PRO A 3 -7.37 8.54 12.62
CA PRO A 3 -7.12 9.22 11.36
C PRO A 3 -8.43 9.74 10.76
N GLU A 4 -8.33 10.81 9.96
CA GLU A 4 -9.48 11.28 9.17
C GLU A 4 -9.87 10.24 8.12
N SER A 5 -11.16 10.17 7.82
CA SER A 5 -11.67 9.33 6.74
C SER A 5 -11.00 9.62 5.40
N LYS A 6 -10.67 8.56 4.66
CA LYS A 6 -10.14 8.68 3.30
C LYS A 6 -11.28 8.57 2.29
N LYS A 7 -11.30 9.43 1.29
CA LYS A 7 -12.39 9.53 0.31
C LYS A 7 -11.81 9.62 -1.08
N THR A 8 -12.46 8.97 -2.04
CA THR A 8 -12.15 9.19 -3.46
C THR A 8 -12.51 10.62 -3.85
N SER A 9 -11.90 11.12 -4.91
CA SER A 9 -12.13 12.45 -5.47
C SER A 9 -13.60 12.67 -5.84
N ASP A 10 -14.25 11.64 -6.39
CA ASP A 10 -15.68 11.63 -6.70
C ASP A 10 -16.58 11.32 -5.48
N LYS A 11 -15.98 11.01 -4.33
CA LYS A 11 -16.61 10.65 -3.06
C LYS A 11 -17.51 9.42 -3.14
N LYS A 12 -17.44 8.62 -4.21
CA LYS A 12 -18.19 7.37 -4.30
C LYS A 12 -17.70 6.36 -3.29
N LEU A 13 -16.41 6.34 -2.97
CA LEU A 13 -15.83 5.46 -1.97
C LEU A 13 -15.34 6.26 -0.77
N VAL A 14 -15.72 5.83 0.43
CA VAL A 14 -15.32 6.41 1.71
C VAL A 14 -14.82 5.30 2.61
N ILE A 15 -13.68 5.53 3.26
CA ILE A 15 -13.12 4.63 4.28
C ILE A 15 -13.06 5.40 5.59
N ASP A 16 -13.91 5.00 6.51
CA ASP A 16 -14.02 5.58 7.85
C ASP A 16 -13.22 4.73 8.84
N PHE A 17 -12.39 5.40 9.64
CA PHE A 17 -11.64 4.77 10.73
C PHE A 17 -12.52 4.76 11.99
N ILE A 18 -13.07 3.59 12.33
CA ILE A 18 -14.10 3.46 13.39
C ILE A 18 -13.51 3.00 14.73
N GLY A 19 -12.35 2.36 14.72
CA GLY A 19 -11.75 1.79 15.91
C GLY A 19 -10.25 1.53 15.78
N TYR A 20 -9.62 1.25 16.92
CA TYR A 20 -8.21 0.87 17.02
C TYR A 20 -8.11 -0.38 17.88
N SER A 21 -7.32 -1.36 17.44
CA SER A 21 -7.09 -2.62 18.15
C SER A 21 -5.60 -2.97 18.13
N GLU A 22 -5.09 -3.48 19.25
CA GLU A 22 -3.73 -4.00 19.37
C GLU A 22 -3.78 -5.44 19.91
N PRO A 23 -4.20 -6.42 19.07
CA PRO A 23 -4.55 -7.74 19.58
C PRO A 23 -3.34 -8.58 20.02
N ASN A 24 -2.12 -8.28 19.55
CA ASN A 24 -0.90 -9.04 19.91
C ASN A 24 0.39 -8.23 19.69
N ASN A 25 1.12 -7.89 20.77
CA ASN A 25 2.53 -7.48 20.78
C ASN A 25 2.97 -6.47 19.70
N GLY A 26 2.37 -5.27 19.66
CA GLY A 26 2.84 -4.18 18.79
C GLY A 26 2.30 -4.17 17.37
N ARG A 27 1.17 -4.86 17.11
CA ARG A 27 0.44 -4.77 15.84
C ARG A 27 -0.66 -3.71 15.95
N GLU A 28 -0.39 -2.52 15.43
CA GLU A 28 -1.33 -1.39 15.41
C GLU A 28 -2.39 -1.59 14.31
N LEU A 29 -3.59 -2.04 14.67
CA LEU A 29 -4.68 -2.26 13.73
C LEU A 29 -5.70 -1.14 13.81
N TRP A 30 -6.12 -0.65 12.64
CA TRP A 30 -7.30 0.20 12.53
C TRP A 30 -8.47 -0.64 12.04
N GLU A 31 -9.60 -0.53 12.74
CA GLU A 31 -10.87 -1.06 12.26
C GLU A 31 -11.51 -0.01 11.34
N VAL A 32 -12.02 -0.45 10.18
CA VAL A 32 -12.59 0.46 9.19
C VAL A 32 -13.96 0.05 8.67
N ASP A 33 -14.77 1.03 8.32
CA ASP A 33 -15.92 0.84 7.45
C ASP A 33 -15.65 1.41 6.06
N VAL A 34 -15.93 0.60 5.04
CA VAL A 34 -15.80 0.99 3.64
C VAL A 34 -17.20 1.12 3.03
N PHE A 35 -17.52 2.33 2.60
CA PHE A 35 -18.79 2.67 1.97
C PHE A 35 -18.59 2.95 0.49
N HIS A 36 -19.43 2.38 -0.36
CA HIS A 36 -19.58 2.76 -1.76
C HIS A 36 -20.98 3.31 -2.01
N ASN A 37 -21.08 4.56 -2.50
CA ASN A 37 -22.34 5.29 -2.65
C ASN A 37 -23.24 5.19 -1.40
N SER A 38 -22.65 5.42 -0.23
CA SER A 38 -23.29 5.31 1.10
C SER A 38 -23.69 3.90 1.57
N SER A 39 -23.39 2.86 0.79
CA SER A 39 -23.65 1.46 1.17
C SER A 39 -22.39 0.82 1.73
N ASN A 40 -22.45 0.22 2.92
CA ASN A 40 -21.31 -0.50 3.50
C ASN A 40 -21.01 -1.76 2.65
N ILE A 41 -19.77 -1.90 2.19
CA ILE A 41 -19.31 -3.00 1.33
C ILE A 41 -18.24 -3.87 2.00
N ASN A 42 -18.06 -3.79 3.33
CA ASN A 42 -17.04 -4.55 4.06
C ASN A 42 -17.14 -6.05 3.78
N TYR A 43 -18.35 -6.60 3.69
CA TYR A 43 -18.57 -8.03 3.43
C TYR A 43 -17.98 -8.51 2.09
N LYS A 44 -17.75 -7.61 1.13
CA LYS A 44 -17.07 -7.92 -0.14
C LYS A 44 -15.55 -7.85 -0.01
N LEU A 45 -15.05 -6.93 0.82
CA LEU A 45 -13.62 -6.60 0.93
C LEU A 45 -12.89 -7.41 2.00
N PHE A 46 -13.60 -7.82 3.04
CA PHE A 46 -13.04 -8.45 4.23
C PHE A 46 -13.77 -9.75 4.54
N SER A 47 -13.00 -10.82 4.70
CA SER A 47 -13.53 -12.12 5.04
C SER A 47 -13.84 -12.20 6.54
N ASN A 48 -14.92 -12.88 6.91
CA ASN A 48 -15.31 -13.15 8.30
C ASN A 48 -15.44 -11.91 9.19
N GLY A 49 -15.76 -10.75 8.60
CA GLY A 49 -15.87 -9.49 9.34
C GLY A 49 -14.53 -8.94 9.85
N TRP A 50 -13.39 -9.42 9.33
CA TRP A 50 -12.07 -8.94 9.71
C TRP A 50 -11.67 -7.67 8.91
N ASN A 51 -12.42 -6.59 9.13
CA ASN A 51 -12.26 -5.26 8.53
C ASN A 51 -11.12 -4.45 9.16
N TYR A 52 -9.99 -5.11 9.40
CA TYR A 52 -8.80 -4.50 9.96
C TYR A 52 -7.78 -4.19 8.88
N ILE A 53 -7.26 -2.98 8.97
CA ILE A 53 -6.15 -2.52 8.17
C ILE A 53 -4.94 -2.27 9.06
N ASN A 54 -3.76 -2.42 8.49
CA ASN A 54 -2.53 -2.44 9.27
C ASN A 54 -1.39 -1.71 8.56
N PHE A 55 -1.43 -0.35 8.58
CA PHE A 55 -0.47 0.47 7.85
C PHE A 55 -0.38 1.92 8.34
N ARG A 56 0.67 2.61 7.86
CA ARG A 56 0.91 4.06 8.04
C ARG A 56 0.02 4.89 7.12
N VAL A 57 -0.99 5.54 7.70
CA VAL A 57 -2.06 6.25 6.96
C VAL A 57 -1.56 7.45 6.14
N GLU A 58 -0.41 8.01 6.52
CA GLU A 58 0.15 9.22 5.92
C GLU A 58 0.66 8.99 4.49
N LYS A 59 1.13 7.78 4.17
CA LYS A 59 1.71 7.43 2.87
C LYS A 59 0.80 6.53 2.02
N TRP A 60 -0.48 6.51 2.37
CA TRP A 60 -1.51 5.78 1.64
C TRP A 60 -2.22 6.68 0.63
N GLN A 61 -2.03 6.36 -0.65
CA GLN A 61 -2.82 6.89 -1.74
C GLN A 61 -4.03 5.99 -1.98
N LEU A 62 -5.23 6.51 -1.73
CA LEU A 62 -6.47 5.73 -1.83
C LEU A 62 -6.76 5.32 -3.28
N GLU A 63 -6.68 6.24 -4.24
CA GLU A 63 -7.12 5.97 -5.60
C GLU A 63 -6.24 6.56 -6.70
N SER A 64 -6.36 5.94 -7.88
CA SER A 64 -6.01 6.51 -9.19
C SER A 64 -6.60 5.63 -10.30
N PHE A 65 -6.70 6.16 -11.52
CA PHE A 65 -7.08 5.39 -12.73
C PHE A 65 -8.39 4.57 -12.59
N GLY A 66 -9.35 5.03 -11.77
CA GLY A 66 -10.61 4.33 -11.52
C GLY A 66 -10.52 3.16 -10.54
N PHE A 67 -9.35 2.93 -9.94
CA PHE A 67 -9.14 1.91 -8.91
C PHE A 67 -8.86 2.54 -7.54
N ALA A 68 -9.32 1.86 -6.50
CA ALA A 68 -8.97 2.14 -5.12
C ALA A 68 -8.10 1.03 -4.55
N TYR A 69 -7.00 1.40 -3.89
CA TYR A 69 -6.17 0.49 -3.11
C TYR A 69 -6.76 0.35 -1.70
N ILE A 70 -7.23 -0.86 -1.40
CA ILE A 70 -7.78 -1.24 -0.10
C ILE A 70 -6.74 -2.11 0.61
N PRO A 71 -5.91 -1.52 1.47
CA PRO A 71 -5.05 -2.29 2.35
C PRO A 71 -5.89 -3.17 3.27
N ALA A 72 -5.36 -4.33 3.63
CA ALA A 72 -5.98 -5.23 4.59
C ALA A 72 -4.87 -5.94 5.38
N GLU A 73 -5.12 -6.30 6.63
CA GLU A 73 -4.18 -7.11 7.41
C GLU A 73 -3.92 -8.49 6.79
N SER A 74 -4.91 -8.98 6.03
CA SER A 74 -4.77 -10.14 5.16
C SER A 74 -4.14 -9.75 3.82
N THR A 75 -4.84 -10.02 2.71
CA THR A 75 -4.40 -9.69 1.36
C THR A 75 -4.97 -8.35 0.95
N ALA A 76 -4.10 -7.39 0.60
CA ALA A 76 -4.50 -6.10 0.05
C ALA A 76 -5.25 -6.28 -1.28
N LYS A 77 -6.07 -5.29 -1.63
CA LYS A 77 -7.01 -5.39 -2.75
C LYS A 77 -6.97 -4.15 -3.62
N LEU A 78 -7.16 -4.35 -4.92
CA LEU A 78 -7.57 -3.32 -5.85
C LEU A 78 -9.08 -3.45 -6.08
N LEU A 79 -9.81 -2.37 -5.82
CA LEU A 79 -11.24 -2.27 -6.08
C LEU A 79 -11.46 -1.36 -7.29
N ASN A 80 -12.10 -1.88 -8.35
CA ASN A 80 -12.60 -1.02 -9.41
C ASN A 80 -13.79 -0.20 -8.86
N ILE A 81 -13.64 1.12 -8.81
CA ILE A 81 -14.60 2.02 -8.14
C ILE A 81 -15.95 2.01 -8.86
N ASN A 82 -16.01 1.73 -10.16
CA ASN A 82 -17.25 1.76 -10.92
C ASN A 82 -17.95 0.39 -10.95
N THR A 83 -17.21 -0.70 -11.09
CA THR A 83 -17.78 -2.05 -11.24
C THR A 83 -17.89 -2.82 -9.92
N LEU A 84 -17.19 -2.37 -8.88
CA LEU A 84 -16.97 -3.10 -7.63
C LEU A 84 -16.25 -4.45 -7.79
N GLU A 85 -15.57 -4.65 -8.92
CA GLU A 85 -14.68 -5.78 -9.12
C GLU A 85 -13.48 -5.68 -8.19
N ILE A 86 -13.11 -6.81 -7.58
CA ILE A 86 -12.03 -6.89 -6.59
C ILE A 86 -10.94 -7.80 -7.13
N HIS A 87 -9.73 -7.27 -7.19
CA HIS A 87 -8.51 -8.03 -7.48
C HIS A 87 -7.67 -8.14 -6.21
N ASN A 88 -7.39 -9.38 -5.81
CA ASN A 88 -6.46 -9.62 -4.70
C ASN A 88 -5.03 -9.40 -5.18
N LEU A 89 -4.28 -8.59 -4.43
CA LEU A 89 -2.85 -8.38 -4.68
C LEU A 89 -2.03 -9.54 -4.10
N PRO A 90 -0.75 -9.70 -4.45
CA PRO A 90 0.07 -10.73 -3.85
C PRO A 90 0.17 -10.58 -2.34
N TYR A 91 0.00 -11.68 -1.61
CA TYR A 91 0.10 -11.67 -0.16
C TYR A 91 1.55 -11.44 0.30
N LYS A 92 1.73 -10.50 1.25
CA LYS A 92 3.01 -10.26 1.94
C LYS A 92 2.83 -10.47 3.44
N GLY A 93 3.41 -11.54 3.95
CA GLY A 93 3.44 -11.81 5.39
C GLY A 93 4.22 -10.72 6.14
N VAL A 94 3.70 -10.33 7.31
CA VAL A 94 4.28 -9.25 8.16
C VAL A 94 4.31 -7.89 7.43
N SER A 95 3.46 -7.70 6.41
CA SER A 95 3.28 -6.44 5.68
C SER A 95 3.15 -5.23 6.60
N THR A 96 2.39 -5.38 7.69
CA THR A 96 2.32 -4.45 8.83
C THR A 96 3.62 -3.74 9.19
N ALA A 97 4.69 -4.50 9.41
CA ALA A 97 5.93 -3.98 10.00
C ALA A 97 6.83 -3.37 8.93
N SER A 98 6.67 -3.80 7.68
CA SER A 98 7.52 -3.36 6.57
C SER A 98 6.82 -2.41 5.61
N PHE A 99 5.50 -2.26 5.63
CA PHE A 99 4.79 -1.40 4.68
C PHE A 99 5.11 0.07 4.92
N ILE A 100 5.53 0.74 3.86
CA ILE A 100 5.91 2.15 3.84
C ILE A 100 4.78 2.99 3.28
N GLY A 101 4.10 2.52 2.24
CA GLY A 101 3.07 3.26 1.52
C GLY A 101 2.79 2.64 0.16
N ASN A 102 1.96 3.32 -0.63
CA ASN A 102 1.71 2.96 -2.02
C ASN A 102 1.72 4.20 -2.92
N VAL A 103 1.98 3.98 -4.20
CA VAL A 103 2.00 5.02 -5.22
C VAL A 103 1.29 4.51 -6.47
N PHE A 104 0.39 5.30 -7.03
CA PHE A 104 -0.12 5.06 -8.37
C PHE A 104 0.63 5.92 -9.38
N GLY A 105 0.95 5.36 -10.54
CA GLY A 105 1.57 6.08 -11.65
C GLY A 105 1.64 5.21 -12.89
N PHE A 106 1.53 5.82 -14.08
CA PHE A 106 1.66 5.12 -15.36
C PHE A 106 0.82 3.83 -15.46
N GLU A 107 -0.45 3.89 -15.05
CA GLU A 107 -1.39 2.74 -15.00
C GLU A 107 -0.88 1.54 -14.18
N LYS A 108 -0.05 1.80 -13.18
CA LYS A 108 0.49 0.82 -12.24
C LYS A 108 0.18 1.24 -10.80
N LEU A 109 0.03 0.24 -9.94
CA LEU A 109 0.09 0.38 -8.49
C LEU A 109 1.46 -0.11 -8.02
N MET A 110 2.13 0.67 -7.19
CA MET A 110 3.34 0.25 -6.48
C MET A 110 3.04 0.14 -4.98
N GLU A 111 3.20 -1.06 -4.42
CA GLU A 111 3.22 -1.30 -2.98
C GLU A 111 4.67 -1.31 -2.49
N VAL A 112 4.95 -0.52 -1.45
CA VAL A 112 6.31 -0.22 -1.01
C VAL A 112 6.50 -0.79 0.37
N TYR A 113 7.46 -1.71 0.49
CA TYR A 113 7.85 -2.30 1.75
C TYR A 113 9.32 -1.99 2.03
N VAL A 114 9.74 -2.13 3.28
CA VAL A 114 11.11 -1.91 3.75
C VAL A 114 12.12 -2.79 3.00
N ASP A 115 11.69 -4.00 2.63
CA ASP A 115 12.50 -5.08 2.06
C ASP A 115 12.16 -5.44 0.61
N LEU A 116 11.09 -4.88 0.03
CA LEU A 116 10.71 -5.15 -1.36
C LEU A 116 9.75 -4.10 -1.92
N ILE A 117 9.56 -4.16 -3.23
CA ILE A 117 8.57 -3.36 -3.96
C ILE A 117 7.73 -4.33 -4.80
N GLN A 118 6.42 -4.18 -4.77
CA GLN A 118 5.51 -4.88 -5.68
C GLN A 118 4.90 -3.87 -6.63
N ILE A 119 4.95 -4.16 -7.93
CA ILE A 119 4.41 -3.31 -8.98
C ILE A 119 3.35 -4.11 -9.73
N THR A 120 2.10 -3.69 -9.61
CA THR A 120 0.96 -4.31 -10.28
C THR A 120 0.52 -3.45 -11.45
N ASP A 121 0.48 -4.05 -12.64
CA ASP A 121 -0.09 -3.44 -13.83
C ASP A 121 -1.63 -3.45 -13.73
N LEU A 122 -2.28 -2.28 -13.86
CA LEU A 122 -3.72 -2.17 -13.65
C LEU A 122 -4.56 -2.67 -14.84
N SER A 123 -3.95 -2.90 -16.00
CA SER A 123 -4.62 -3.42 -17.18
C SER A 123 -4.63 -4.95 -17.20
N THR A 124 -3.58 -5.59 -16.66
CA THR A 124 -3.40 -7.04 -16.67
C THR A 124 -3.48 -7.70 -15.30
N PHE A 125 -3.40 -6.91 -14.22
CA PHE A 125 -3.27 -7.33 -12.82
C PHE A 125 -2.07 -8.23 -12.52
N LYS A 126 -1.10 -8.30 -13.44
CA LYS A 126 0.15 -8.99 -13.22
C LYS A 126 1.02 -8.15 -12.30
N THR A 127 1.69 -8.83 -11.36
CA THR A 127 2.55 -8.17 -10.38
C THR A 127 3.98 -8.64 -10.52
N THR A 128 4.90 -7.68 -10.58
CA THR A 128 6.35 -7.90 -10.53
C THR A 128 6.84 -7.53 -9.12
N THR A 129 7.71 -8.36 -8.56
CA THR A 129 8.31 -8.11 -7.24
C THR A 129 9.80 -7.84 -7.39
N ILE A 130 10.26 -6.73 -6.80
CA ILE A 130 11.67 -6.35 -6.70
C ILE A 130 12.08 -6.53 -5.24
N GLU A 131 12.86 -7.57 -4.96
CA GLU A 131 13.39 -7.81 -3.61
C GLU A 131 14.59 -6.91 -3.31
N TRP A 132 14.68 -6.41 -2.09
CA TRP A 132 15.77 -5.55 -1.63
C TRP A 132 16.55 -6.22 -0.49
N LYS A 133 17.74 -6.76 -0.80
CA LYS A 133 18.54 -7.60 0.11
C LYS A 133 19.78 -6.91 0.68
N ASN A 134 19.82 -5.58 0.64
CA ASN A 134 20.99 -4.82 1.08
C ASN A 134 20.92 -4.46 2.58
N ASN A 135 22.03 -3.99 3.15
CA ASN A 135 22.07 -3.38 4.49
C ASN A 135 21.41 -1.99 4.54
N GLU A 136 20.58 -1.68 3.55
CA GLU A 136 19.83 -0.44 3.36
C GLU A 136 18.34 -0.78 3.38
N PHE A 137 17.55 0.12 3.93
CA PHE A 137 16.10 0.02 3.94
C PHE A 137 15.50 1.04 2.99
N ILE A 138 14.44 0.65 2.30
CA ILE A 138 13.67 1.60 1.49
C ILE A 138 13.01 2.62 2.45
N GLU A 139 13.15 3.91 2.15
CA GLU A 139 12.46 5.00 2.87
C GLU A 139 11.29 5.52 2.06
N TRP A 140 11.48 5.63 0.74
CA TRP A 140 10.45 6.05 -0.21
C TRP A 140 10.82 5.68 -1.64
N VAL A 141 9.81 5.70 -2.52
CA VAL A 141 9.94 5.43 -3.95
C VAL A 141 9.01 6.34 -4.75
N GLU A 142 9.42 6.68 -5.97
CA GLU A 142 8.59 7.42 -6.93
C GLU A 142 8.81 6.87 -8.34
N PHE A 143 7.76 6.89 -9.17
CA PHE A 143 7.93 6.61 -10.60
C PHE A 143 8.61 7.80 -11.28
N LEU A 144 9.66 7.54 -12.08
CA LEU A 144 10.25 8.53 -12.97
C LEU A 144 9.59 8.50 -14.35
N ASN A 145 9.28 7.30 -14.81
CA ASN A 145 8.51 7.00 -16.02
C ASN A 145 7.84 5.63 -15.88
N ASN A 146 7.35 5.07 -16.98
CA ASN A 146 6.69 3.77 -17.02
C ASN A 146 7.63 2.59 -16.71
N GLU A 147 8.94 2.74 -16.86
CA GLU A 147 9.95 1.68 -16.75
C GLU A 147 10.89 1.88 -15.56
N GLU A 148 11.08 3.12 -15.12
CA GLU A 148 12.06 3.51 -14.13
C GLU A 148 11.41 4.04 -12.85
N ILE A 149 11.97 3.61 -11.73
CA ILE A 149 11.63 4.11 -10.41
C ILE A 149 12.86 4.69 -9.73
N LYS A 150 12.66 5.71 -8.90
CA LYS A 150 13.69 6.29 -8.06
C LYS A 150 13.46 5.86 -6.62
N LEU A 151 14.50 5.31 -6.00
CA LEU A 151 14.50 4.87 -4.61
C LEU A 151 15.20 5.89 -3.72
N THR A 152 14.61 6.16 -2.56
CA THR A 152 15.25 6.85 -1.44
C THR A 152 15.56 5.81 -0.38
N LEU A 153 16.84 5.63 -0.06
CA LEU A 153 17.31 4.59 0.85
C LEU A 153 17.85 5.16 2.15
N ALA A 154 17.74 4.40 3.24
CA ALA A 154 18.32 4.71 4.54
C ALA A 154 19.27 3.60 5.01
N LYS A 155 20.47 3.98 5.45
CA LYS A 155 21.45 3.08 6.09
C LYS A 155 21.29 3.05 7.61
N VAL A 156 21.56 1.88 8.20
CA VAL A 156 21.76 1.75 9.64
C VAL A 156 23.25 1.58 9.91
N GLU A 157 23.87 2.60 10.50
CA GLU A 157 25.25 2.51 11.01
C GLU A 157 25.24 1.94 12.44
N LYS A 158 26.18 1.04 12.75
CA LYS A 158 26.25 0.31 14.01
C LYS A 158 26.28 1.26 15.21
N GLY A 159 25.25 1.19 16.06
CA GLY A 159 25.33 1.58 17.47
C GLY A 159 24.92 3.01 17.86
N VAL A 160 24.61 3.93 16.94
CA VAL A 160 24.15 5.29 17.29
C VAL A 160 23.04 5.74 16.34
N ARG A 161 22.01 6.41 16.88
CA ARG A 161 20.83 6.96 16.17
C ARG A 161 21.21 7.58 14.82
N LYS A 162 20.91 6.83 13.75
CA LYS A 162 20.66 7.23 12.35
C LYS A 162 21.43 8.47 11.88
N LYS A 163 22.62 8.28 11.32
CA LYS A 163 23.06 9.16 10.22
C LYS A 163 22.33 8.69 8.96
N ARG A 164 21.25 9.38 8.60
CA ARG A 164 20.56 9.14 7.31
C ARG A 164 21.52 9.60 6.20
N SER A 165 22.14 8.66 5.51
CA SER A 165 22.65 8.93 4.17
C SER A 165 21.55 8.53 3.21
N THR A 166 21.07 9.51 2.45
CA THR A 166 20.08 9.27 1.40
C THR A 166 20.84 8.90 0.14
N THR A 167 20.80 7.62 -0.23
CA THR A 167 21.26 7.16 -1.54
C THR A 167 20.07 7.18 -2.49
N MET A 168 20.28 7.72 -3.70
CA MET A 168 19.32 7.58 -4.79
C MET A 168 19.75 6.44 -5.70
N ALA A 169 18.82 5.56 -6.04
CA ALA A 169 19.03 4.51 -7.04
C ALA A 169 17.91 4.56 -8.08
N ILE A 170 18.26 4.30 -9.34
CA ILE A 170 17.31 4.13 -10.44
C ILE A 170 17.26 2.63 -10.75
N VAL A 171 16.05 2.07 -10.80
CA VAL A 171 15.83 0.65 -11.08
C VAL A 171 14.88 0.50 -12.26
N ASN A 172 15.26 -0.32 -13.24
CA ASN A 172 14.36 -0.74 -14.32
C ASN A 172 13.42 -1.82 -13.78
N THR A 173 12.13 -1.64 -14.01
CA THR A 173 11.05 -2.46 -13.47
C THR A 173 10.82 -3.77 -14.25
N GLY A 174 11.45 -3.94 -15.41
CA GLY A 174 11.37 -5.15 -16.22
C GLY A 174 10.00 -5.40 -16.88
N PHE A 175 9.17 -4.36 -17.01
CA PHE A 175 7.94 -4.43 -17.81
C PHE A 175 8.29 -4.16 -19.28
N ASP A 176 8.42 -5.21 -20.08
CA ASP A 176 8.43 -5.09 -21.54
C ASP A 176 7.00 -4.73 -22.01
N LEU A 177 6.85 -3.65 -22.78
CA LEU A 177 5.58 -3.20 -23.39
C LEU A 177 5.08 -4.16 -24.47
#